data_AF-A0AAW6XYH4-F1
#
_entry.id   AF-A0AAW6XYH4-F1
#
_cell.length_a   1.000
_cell.length_b   1.000
_cell.length_c   1.000
_cell.angle_alpha   90.00
_cell.angle_beta   90.00
_cell.angle_gamma   90.00
#
_symmetry.space_group_name_H-M   'P 1'
#
loop_
_entity.id
_entity.type
_entity.pdbx_description
1 polymer ?
#
loop_
_entity_poly.entity_id
_entity_poly.type
_entity_poly.pdbx_seq_one_letter_code
_entity_poly.pdbx_strand_id
1 'polypeptide(L)' 'MDGAFGLDISKDGPHGLIAGTTGSGKSELLQSLVASLAVANTPNALNFVLVDYKGGAAFKDCVHLPHTVGMVT' A
#
# COMPACT_ATOMS: atom_id res chain seq x y z
N MET A 1 22.49 2.15 8.83
CA MET A 1 21.88 1.28 7.79
C MET A 1 21.36 2.25 6.76
N ASP A 2 22.22 2.64 5.83
CA ASP A 2 21.87 3.66 4.83
C ASP A 2 21.70 2.96 3.48
N GLY A 3 20.53 3.10 2.87
CA GLY A 3 20.17 2.45 1.61
C GLY A 3 18.67 2.28 1.42
N ALA A 4 18.24 1.99 0.20
CA ALA A 4 16.84 1.71 -0.10
C ALA A 4 16.39 0.42 0.63
N PHE A 5 15.26 0.50 1.34
CA PHE A 5 14.59 -0.66 1.88
C PHE A 5 13.76 -1.33 0.79
N GLY A 6 13.92 -2.65 0.61
CA GLY A 6 13.17 -3.44 -0.37
C GLY A 6 12.32 -4.51 0.33
N LEU A 7 11.11 -4.73 -0.18
CA LEU A 7 10.20 -5.80 0.22
C LEU A 7 9.84 -6.63 -1.02
N ASP A 8 10.00 -7.94 -0.95
CA ASP A 8 9.63 -8.88 -2.02
C ASP A 8 8.53 -9.82 -1.50
N ILE A 9 7.28 -9.49 -1.80
CA ILE A 9 6.11 -10.28 -1.36
C ILE A 9 6.11 -11.73 -1.88
N SER A 10 6.88 -12.03 -2.94
CA SER A 10 7.03 -13.40 -3.43
C SER A 10 8.02 -14.21 -2.60
N LYS A 11 9.02 -13.57 -1.99
CA LYS A 11 10.05 -14.22 -1.17
C LYS A 11 9.78 -14.13 0.33
N ASP A 12 9.33 -12.96 0.78
CA ASP A 12 9.08 -12.63 2.18
C ASP A 12 7.74 -13.19 2.69
N GLY A 13 6.87 -13.58 1.75
CA GLY A 13 5.57 -14.21 2.02
C GLY A 13 4.40 -13.35 1.52
N PRO A 14 3.27 -13.99 1.16
CA PRO A 14 2.15 -13.32 0.49
C PRO A 14 1.36 -12.36 1.40
N HIS A 15 1.66 -12.35 2.71
CA HIS A 15 0.93 -11.59 3.72
C HIS A 15 1.91 -10.88 4.65
N GLY A 16 1.67 -9.60 4.91
CA GLY A 16 2.45 -8.78 5.83
C GLY A 16 1.57 -8.06 6.84
N LEU A 17 2.14 -7.74 8.00
CA LEU A 17 1.50 -6.94 9.04
C LEU A 17 2.28 -5.65 9.25
N ILE A 18 1.60 -4.51 9.13
CA ILE A 18 2.16 -3.19 9.45
C ILE A 18 1.40 -2.63 10.66
N ALA A 19 2.11 -2.46 11.77
CA ALA A 19 1.58 -1.90 13.00
C ALA A 19 2.30 -0.58 13.35
N GLY A 20 1.55 0.37 13.88
CA GLY A 20 2.09 1.67 14.29
C GLY A 20 1.04 2.50 15.01
N THR A 21 1.47 3.24 16.03
CA THR A 21 0.63 4.18 16.77
C THR A 21 0.33 5.43 15.93
N THR A 22 -0.63 6.26 16.36
CA THR A 22 -0.88 7.56 15.72
C THR A 22 0.40 8.39 15.68
N GLY A 23 0.72 8.96 14.51
CA GLY A 23 1.94 9.75 14.31
C GLY A 23 3.20 8.95 13.93
N SER A 24 3.15 7.61 13.96
CA SER A 24 4.31 6.75 13.59
C SER A 24 4.62 6.68 12.10
N GLY A 25 3.76 7.24 11.24
CA GLY A 25 3.92 7.16 9.78
C GLY A 25 3.31 5.92 9.12
N LYS A 26 2.50 5.12 9.83
CA LYS A 26 1.84 3.92 9.26
C LYS A 26 1.08 4.20 7.95
N SER A 27 0.32 5.29 7.88
CA SER A 27 -0.43 5.64 6.67
C SER A 27 0.50 5.99 5.52
N GLU A 28 1.56 6.76 5.80
CA GLU A 28 2.57 7.13 4.80
C GLU A 28 3.29 5.90 4.24
N LEU A 29 3.64 4.95 5.12
CA LEU A 29 4.26 3.69 4.71
C LEU A 29 3.33 2.85 3.83
N LEU A 30 2.04 2.77 4.17
CA LEU A 30 1.04 2.05 3.37
C LEU A 30 0.88 2.68 1.98
N GLN A 31 0.80 4.01 1.90
CA GLN A 31 0.73 4.72 0.62
C GLN A 31 2.01 4.51 -0.20
N SER A 32 3.18 4.58 0.43
CA SER A 32 4.48 4.34 -0.21
C SER A 32 4.58 2.92 -0.77
N LEU A 33 4.09 1.91 -0.02
CA LEU A 33 4.05 0.52 -0.46
C LEU A 33 3.13 0.35 -1.68
N VAL A 34 1.90 0.89 -1.61
CA VAL A 34 0.93 0.83 -2.73
C VAL A 34 1.49 1.52 -3.97
N ALA A 35 2.05 2.73 -3.82
CA ALA A 35 2.65 3.48 -4.92
C ALA A 35 3.84 2.75 -5.54
N SER A 36 4.72 2.17 -4.72
CA SER A 36 5.88 1.40 -5.20
C SER A 36 5.44 0.18 -6.02
N LEU A 37 4.41 -0.54 -5.55
CA LEU A 37 3.83 -1.66 -6.27
C LEU A 37 3.15 -1.22 -7.58
N ALA A 38 2.46 -0.07 -7.56
CA ALA A 38 1.80 0.49 -8.74
C ALA A 38 2.80 0.94 -9.82
N VAL A 39 3.94 1.50 -9.42
CA VAL A 39 5.02 1.89 -10.35
C VAL A 39 5.72 0.67 -10.94
N ALA A 40 5.89 -0.39 -10.15
CA ALA A 40 6.60 -1.60 -10.58
C ALA A 40 5.75 -2.55 -11.45
N ASN A 41 4.42 -2.42 -11.46
CA ASN A 41 3.52 -3.37 -12.09
C ASN A 41 2.46 -2.68 -12.95
N THR A 42 2.03 -3.32 -14.05
CA THR A 42 0.87 -2.81 -14.83
C THR A 42 -0.46 -3.17 -14.13
N PRO A 43 -1.55 -2.41 -14.35
CA PRO A 43 -2.87 -2.74 -13.79
C PRO A 43 -3.42 -4.12 -14.18
N ASN A 44 -3.02 -4.64 -15.34
CA ASN A 44 -3.42 -6.00 -15.77
C ASN A 44 -2.72 -7.12 -14.98
N ALA A 45 -1.61 -6.80 -14.30
CA ALA A 45 -0.81 -7.76 -13.55
C ALA A 45 -1.03 -7.67 -12.04
N LEU A 46 -1.52 -6.53 -11.53
CA LEU A 46 -1.74 -6.28 -10.11
C LEU A 46 -2.93 -5.34 -9.90
N ASN A 47 -3.84 -5.76 -9.02
CA ASN A 47 -4.99 -4.96 -8.60
C ASN A 47 -4.93 -4.69 -7.09
N PHE A 48 -5.47 -3.55 -6.66
CA PHE A 48 -5.63 -3.19 -5.26
C PHE A 48 -7.10 -3.16 -4.85
N VAL A 49 -7.36 -3.74 -3.68
CA VAL A 49 -8.58 -3.51 -2.90
C VAL A 49 -8.15 -2.80 -1.62
N LEU A 50 -8.59 -1.55 -1.45
CA LEU A 50 -8.15 -0.70 -0.35
C LEU A 50 -9.24 -0.66 0.74
N VAL A 51 -8.86 -0.93 1.99
CA VAL A 51 -9.80 -0.96 3.11
C VAL A 51 -9.29 -0.02 4.21
N ASP A 52 -10.07 0.99 4.58
CA ASP A 52 -9.73 1.97 5.60
C ASP A 52 -10.89 2.21 6.58
N TYR A 53 -10.80 1.58 7.76
CA TYR A 53 -11.81 1.67 8.82
C TYR A 53 -11.89 3.03 9.54
N LYS A 54 -10.98 3.98 9.28
CA LYS A 54 -10.87 5.23 10.07
C LYS A 54 -11.19 6.50 9.25
N GLY A 55 -12.05 6.38 8.23
CA GLY A 55 -12.57 7.53 7.49
C GLY A 55 -11.82 7.86 6.20
N GLY A 56 -11.25 6.85 5.53
CA GLY A 56 -10.77 6.94 4.15
C GLY A 56 -9.51 7.78 3.89
N ALA A 57 -8.89 8.37 4.92
CA ALA A 57 -7.74 9.24 4.75
C ALA A 57 -6.44 8.48 4.41
N ALA A 58 -6.32 7.20 4.79
CA ALA A 58 -5.08 6.45 4.62
C ALA A 58 -4.74 6.15 3.15
N PHE A 59 -5.73 6.14 2.25
CA PHE A 59 -5.55 5.75 0.84
C PHE A 59 -6.16 6.75 -0.15
N LYS A 60 -6.37 8.00 0.29
CA LYS A 60 -7.18 8.99 -0.45
C LYS A 60 -6.74 9.19 -1.90
N ASP A 61 -5.44 9.20 -2.18
CA ASP A 61 -4.95 9.37 -3.55
C ASP A 61 -4.75 8.02 -4.26
N CYS A 62 -4.50 6.94 -3.51
CA CYS A 62 -4.35 5.60 -4.05
C CYS A 62 -5.63 5.06 -4.68
N VAL A 63 -6.80 5.55 -4.27
CA VAL A 63 -8.09 5.17 -4.87
C VAL A 63 -8.20 5.54 -6.35
N HIS A 64 -7.41 6.52 -6.80
CA HIS A 64 -7.41 7.01 -8.18
C HIS A 64 -6.42 6.26 -9.09
N LEU A 65 -5.64 5.34 -8.54
CA LEU A 65 -4.72 4.52 -9.34
C LEU A 65 -5.50 3.59 -10.27
N PRO A 66 -5.03 3.35 -11.51
CA PRO A 66 -5.70 2.44 -12.45
C PRO A 66 -5.70 0.98 -11.97
N HIS A 67 -4.85 0.64 -11.00
CA HIS A 67 -4.79 -0.66 -10.33
C HIS A 67 -5.92 -0.84 -9.29
N THR A 68 -6.54 0.23 -8.81
CA THR A 68 -7.51 0.14 -7.73
C THR A 68 -8.88 -0.25 -8.27
N VAL A 69 -9.39 -1.40 -7.82
CA VAL A 69 -10.68 -1.96 -8.27
C VAL A 69 -11.80 -1.77 -7.24
N GLY A 70 -11.47 -1.31 -6.03
CA GLY A 70 -12.46 -1.00 -5.00
C GLY A 70 -11.85 -0.38 -3.76
N MET A 71 -12.65 0.43 -3.06
CA MET A 71 -12.31 1.02 -1.76
C MET A 71 -13.47 0.81 -0.80
N VAL A 72 -13.15 0.30 0.40
CA VAL A 72 -14.10 0.16 1.52
C VAL A 72 -13.62 1.10 2.63
N THR A 73 -14.52 1.95 3.11
CA THR A 73 -14.25 2.91 4.19
C THR A 73 -15.27 2.79 5.30
#